data_AF-A0AAD8A6S9-F1
#
_entry.id   AF-A0AAD8A6S9-F1
#
_cell.length_a   1.000
_cell.length_b   1.000
_cell.length_c   1.000
_cell.angle_alpha   90.00
_cell.angle_beta   90.00
_cell.angle_gamma   90.00
#
_symmetry.space_group_name_H-M   'P 1'
#
loop_
_entity.id
_entity.type
_entity.pdbx_description
1 polymer ?
#
loop_
_entity_poly.entity_id
_entity_poly.type
_entity_poly.pdbx_seq_one_letter_code
_entity_poly.pdbx_strand_id
1 'polypeptide(L)'
;MAHKRKKKYKSGEGNRYVSRKTAMKMLQLTLKDFRKLCILKGVYPREPRNRKRAQQGKAGIKTLYQTKDIQFLMHEPIIWKLREYKIFAKKMGKAKALRDFEAMKRYLDNHPHITLDHIVKERYPSFIDALRDLDDCLSLVFLFSTFPSLKHVPRHQSALCRRLSMEFLHAIIASRALRKVFISIKGYYYQAEIKGQTITWIVPHHFSFVPQSTLEVDFRIMSTFVEFYCIMLGFVNYRLYHLLNLHYPPTFAPSTDDPTEKMLVDEEVFVAERVAALNIPLLQTGPDATEEDIEIDEFAMILSEDPAKLEEARKEIEKVKKLKLYSRIQGRQLEEKKKPIQMLKKKMSVSVGEVTKEDPNEKKKQQTQENKLREKMIKKKHRGLYKSMMKGRRERGKEVWLLERNARGYRKKRRPIKSCKRSRGELNR
;
A
#
# COMPACT_ATOMS: atom_id res chain seq x y z
N MET A 1 -10.41 42.14 48.02
CA MET A 1 -9.10 41.45 48.00
C MET A 1 -8.46 41.58 46.62
N ALA A 2 -7.38 42.36 46.47
CA ALA A 2 -6.72 42.54 45.17
C ALA A 2 -5.97 41.26 44.76
N HIS A 3 -6.33 40.68 43.60
CA HIS A 3 -5.65 39.51 43.07
C HIS A 3 -4.17 39.81 42.73
N LYS A 4 -3.27 38.99 43.28
CA LYS A 4 -1.82 39.08 43.07
C LYS A 4 -1.49 39.06 41.56
N ARG A 5 -0.75 40.06 41.07
CA ARG A 5 -0.36 40.18 39.65
C ARG A 5 0.26 38.87 39.14
N LYS A 6 -0.30 38.32 38.05
CA LYS A 6 0.21 37.08 37.43
C LYS A 6 1.59 37.33 36.84
N LYS A 7 2.54 36.41 37.09
CA LYS A 7 3.89 36.47 36.50
C LYS A 7 3.79 36.37 34.96
N LYS A 8 4.67 37.08 34.24
CA LYS A 8 4.73 37.05 32.77
C LYS A 8 4.83 35.60 32.27
N TYR A 9 4.13 35.32 31.17
CA TYR A 9 4.07 34.00 30.50
C TYR A 9 3.45 32.84 31.30
N LYS A 10 2.96 33.06 32.54
CA LYS A 10 2.17 32.04 33.26
C LYS A 10 0.75 31.87 32.71
N SER A 11 0.24 32.84 31.96
CA SER A 11 -1.09 32.80 31.34
C SER A 11 -1.03 33.01 29.83
N GLY A 12 -1.99 32.44 29.12
CA GLY A 12 -2.10 32.55 27.66
C GLY A 12 -1.16 31.60 26.91
N GLU A 13 -0.71 32.03 25.72
CA GLU A 13 0.09 31.20 24.82
C GLU A 13 1.44 30.74 25.41
N GLY A 14 2.03 31.52 26.31
CA GLY A 14 3.28 31.16 27.00
C GLY A 14 3.18 29.91 27.88
N ASN A 15 1.98 29.58 28.36
CA ASN A 15 1.73 28.38 29.18
C ASN A 15 1.12 27.23 28.36
N ARG A 16 0.53 27.52 27.19
CA ARG A 16 -0.12 26.52 26.32
C ARG A 16 0.88 25.65 25.57
N TYR A 17 2.09 26.14 25.35
CA TYR A 17 3.09 25.48 24.54
C TYR A 17 4.37 25.22 25.32
N VAL A 18 4.96 24.06 25.05
CA VAL A 18 6.21 23.60 25.65
C VAL A 18 7.20 23.30 24.52
N SER A 19 8.45 23.72 24.70
CA SER A 19 9.50 23.40 23.72
C SER A 19 9.89 21.92 23.78
N ARG A 20 10.32 21.33 22.65
CA ARG A 20 10.78 19.93 22.62
C ARG A 20 11.77 19.58 23.75
N LYS A 21 12.76 20.46 23.99
CA LYS A 21 13.76 20.26 25.05
C LYS A 21 13.13 20.22 26.45
N THR A 22 12.13 21.07 26.69
CA THR A 22 11.40 21.11 27.95
C THR A 22 10.51 19.87 28.10
N ALA A 23 9.80 19.47 27.05
CA ALA A 23 8.96 18.27 27.05
C ALA A 23 9.75 16.99 27.37
N MET A 24 10.93 16.83 26.75
CA MET A 24 11.83 15.71 27.05
C MET A 24 12.28 15.70 28.52
N LYS A 25 12.57 16.88 29.10
CA LYS A 25 12.94 17.00 30.52
C LYS A 25 11.77 16.67 31.45
N MET A 26 10.55 17.08 31.11
CA MET A 26 9.35 16.77 31.88
C MET A 26 9.05 15.27 31.91
N LEU A 27 9.15 14.59 30.77
CA LEU A 27 8.91 13.14 30.66
C LEU A 27 10.11 12.28 31.10
N GLN A 28 11.29 12.89 31.26
CA GLN A 28 12.56 12.22 31.58
C GLN A 28 12.97 11.16 30.55
N LEU A 29 12.68 11.42 29.27
CA LEU A 29 12.95 10.51 28.16
C LEU A 29 14.12 10.98 27.30
N THR A 30 14.77 10.05 26.58
CA THR A 30 15.75 10.39 25.55
C THR A 30 15.04 10.93 24.30
N LEU A 31 15.78 11.59 23.39
CA LEU A 31 15.19 12.12 22.15
C LEU A 31 14.59 11.02 21.27
N LYS A 32 15.19 9.82 21.24
CA LYS A 32 14.71 8.69 20.45
C LYS A 32 13.38 8.18 21.00
N ASP A 33 13.35 7.93 22.31
CA ASP A 33 12.16 7.41 23.00
C ASP A 33 11.01 8.43 22.97
N PHE A 34 11.33 9.72 23.13
CA PHE A 34 10.35 10.80 23.01
C PHE A 34 9.73 10.83 21.62
N ARG A 35 10.53 10.68 20.55
CA ARG A 35 10.00 10.61 19.17
C ARG A 35 9.14 9.37 18.97
N LYS A 36 9.58 8.18 19.40
CA LYS A 36 8.80 6.94 19.32
C LYS A 36 7.45 7.11 20.03
N LEU A 37 7.46 7.62 21.27
CA LEU A 37 6.24 7.86 22.04
C LEU A 37 5.29 8.85 21.36
N CYS A 38 5.81 9.95 20.81
CA CYS A 38 5.00 10.92 20.07
C CYS A 38 4.34 10.31 18.83
N ILE A 39 5.04 9.42 18.11
CA ILE A 39 4.52 8.74 16.92
C ILE A 39 3.42 7.77 17.31
N LEU A 40 3.66 6.92 18.32
CA LEU A 40 2.70 5.92 18.78
C LEU A 40 1.37 6.57 19.22
N LYS A 41 1.44 7.67 19.99
CA LYS A 41 0.25 8.37 20.49
C LYS A 41 -0.33 9.40 19.52
N GLY A 42 0.33 9.72 18.42
CA GLY A 42 -0.12 10.74 17.48
C GLY A 42 0.00 12.17 18.02
N VAL A 43 1.03 12.46 18.82
CA VAL A 43 1.29 13.83 19.33
C VAL A 43 2.21 14.57 18.35
N TYR A 44 1.63 15.54 17.65
CA TYR A 44 2.33 16.32 16.64
C TYR A 44 2.80 17.69 17.17
N PRO A 45 3.94 18.20 16.68
CA PRO A 45 4.32 19.59 16.96
C PRO A 45 3.27 20.54 16.37
N ARG A 46 2.92 21.60 17.10
CA ARG A 46 1.92 22.59 16.67
C ARG A 46 2.52 23.98 16.63
N GLU A 47 2.13 24.74 15.62
CA GLU A 47 2.54 26.13 15.48
C GLU A 47 1.61 27.06 16.28
N PRO A 48 2.15 27.89 17.19
CA PRO A 48 1.36 28.87 17.94
C PRO A 48 1.04 30.09 17.09
N ARG A 49 -0.08 30.76 17.38
CA ARG A 49 -0.47 32.01 16.72
C ARG A 49 0.55 33.14 16.96
N ASN A 50 1.04 33.31 18.20
CA ASN A 50 2.09 34.27 18.54
C ASN A 50 3.35 33.59 19.08
N ARG A 51 4.26 33.23 18.18
CA ARG A 51 5.49 32.49 18.49
C ARG A 51 6.36 33.15 19.57
N LYS A 52 6.53 34.47 19.54
CA LYS A 52 7.33 35.20 20.53
C LYS A 52 6.79 35.03 21.95
N ARG A 53 5.46 35.04 22.12
CA ARG A 53 4.82 34.84 23.43
C ARG A 53 4.92 33.39 23.91
N ALA A 54 4.72 32.42 23.01
CA ALA A 54 4.87 31.00 23.29
C ALA A 54 6.30 30.61 23.69
N GLN A 55 7.32 31.27 23.13
CA GLN A 55 8.73 31.01 23.41
C GLN A 55 9.32 31.88 24.53
N GLN A 56 8.47 32.55 25.30
CA GLN A 56 8.87 33.41 26.43
C GLN A 56 9.86 34.51 25.99
N GLY A 57 9.65 35.10 24.81
CA GLY A 57 10.46 36.18 24.25
C GLY A 57 11.72 35.74 23.48
N LYS A 58 12.00 34.44 23.37
CA LYS A 58 13.18 33.96 22.62
C LYS A 58 12.98 34.11 21.12
N ALA A 59 13.95 34.72 20.44
CA ALA A 59 14.00 34.80 18.99
C ALA A 59 14.63 33.52 18.41
N GLY A 60 13.81 32.54 18.01
CA GLY A 60 14.32 31.37 17.31
C GLY A 60 13.24 30.35 16.95
N ILE A 61 13.34 29.74 15.77
CA ILE A 61 12.36 28.75 15.30
C ILE A 61 12.57 27.44 16.05
N LYS A 62 11.80 27.21 17.12
CA LYS A 62 11.78 25.96 17.89
C LYS A 62 10.50 25.20 17.63
N THR A 63 10.60 23.88 17.66
CA THR A 63 9.46 22.96 17.66
C THR A 63 8.77 23.01 19.02
N LEU A 64 7.46 23.22 18.99
CA LEU A 64 6.60 23.41 20.14
C LEU A 64 5.52 22.33 20.14
N TYR A 65 5.19 21.84 21.33
CA TYR A 65 4.11 20.90 21.60
C TYR A 65 3.10 21.57 22.52
N GLN A 66 1.85 21.13 22.54
CA GLN A 66 0.91 21.63 23.53
C GLN A 66 1.20 21.02 24.91
N THR A 67 1.07 21.83 25.96
CA THR A 67 1.28 21.38 27.35
C THR A 67 0.32 20.26 27.74
N LYS A 68 -0.94 20.34 27.26
CA LYS A 68 -1.97 19.33 27.51
C LYS A 68 -1.56 17.96 26.95
N ASP A 69 -1.06 17.93 25.72
CA ASP A 69 -0.61 16.69 25.06
C ASP A 69 0.57 16.07 25.81
N ILE A 70 1.53 16.89 26.27
CA ILE A 70 2.67 16.39 27.06
C ILE A 70 2.23 15.87 28.44
N GLN A 71 1.24 16.52 29.06
CA GLN A 71 0.66 16.04 30.31
C GLN A 71 -0.07 14.71 30.12
N PHE A 72 -0.80 14.56 29.01
CA PHE A 72 -1.42 13.29 28.64
C PHE A 72 -0.36 12.18 28.48
N LEU A 73 0.73 12.46 27.75
CA LEU A 73 1.84 11.53 27.61
C LEU A 73 2.48 11.11 28.94
N MET A 74 2.42 11.94 29.98
CA MET A 74 3.03 11.62 31.29
C MET A 74 2.35 10.44 31.99
N HIS A 75 1.07 10.19 31.71
CA HIS A 75 0.30 9.12 32.32
C HIS A 75 0.32 7.81 31.50
N GLU A 76 1.07 7.78 30.40
CA GLU A 76 1.13 6.63 29.50
C GLU A 76 1.91 5.44 30.06
N PRO A 77 1.35 4.21 30.04
CA PRO A 77 2.02 3.04 30.59
C PRO A 77 3.29 2.64 29.83
N ILE A 78 3.38 2.98 28.54
CA ILE A 78 4.54 2.72 27.68
C ILE A 78 5.83 3.32 28.26
N ILE A 79 5.73 4.45 28.97
CA ILE A 79 6.89 5.10 29.59
C ILE A 79 7.55 4.16 30.60
N TRP A 80 6.76 3.41 31.37
CA TRP A 80 7.29 2.45 32.34
C TRP A 80 8.02 1.30 31.63
N LYS A 81 7.45 0.79 30.53
CA LYS A 81 8.11 -0.23 29.70
C LYS A 81 9.41 0.25 29.04
N LEU A 82 9.46 1.51 28.59
CA LEU A 82 10.71 2.12 28.08
C LEU A 82 11.78 2.24 29.18
N ARG A 83 11.36 2.49 30.43
CA ARG A 83 12.28 2.52 31.58
C ARG A 83 12.77 1.12 31.94
N GLU A 84 11.89 0.12 31.95
CA GLU A 84 12.27 -1.29 32.11
C GLU A 84 13.28 -1.72 31.05
N TYR A 85 13.05 -1.38 29.78
CA TYR A 85 13.98 -1.65 28.69
C TYR A 85 15.35 -1.01 28.91
N LYS A 86 15.39 0.22 29.44
CA LYS A 86 16.65 0.90 29.78
C LYS A 86 17.38 0.22 30.93
N ILE A 87 16.66 -0.29 31.94
CA ILE A 87 17.23 -1.06 33.04
C ILE A 87 17.79 -2.39 32.50
N PHE A 88 17.02 -3.08 31.67
CA PHE A 88 17.43 -4.30 30.97
C PHE A 88 18.72 -4.08 30.16
N ALA A 89 18.78 -3.04 29.34
CA ALA A 89 19.97 -2.71 28.55
C ALA A 89 21.20 -2.43 29.41
N LYS A 90 21.03 -1.79 30.58
CA LYS A 90 22.13 -1.58 31.55
C LYS A 90 22.60 -2.89 32.18
N LYS A 91 21.67 -3.76 32.63
CA LYS A 91 21.98 -5.07 33.21
C LYS A 91 22.70 -5.96 32.20
N MET A 92 22.20 -6.01 30.97
CA MET A 92 22.80 -6.74 29.86
C MET A 92 24.20 -6.18 29.51
N GLY A 93 24.36 -4.85 29.48
CA GLY A 93 25.66 -4.21 29.27
C GLY A 93 26.67 -4.55 30.37
N LYS A 94 26.24 -4.57 31.63
CA LYS A 94 27.07 -4.97 32.78
C LYS A 94 27.47 -6.45 32.68
N ALA A 95 26.52 -7.37 32.48
CA ALA A 95 26.81 -8.79 32.33
C ALA A 95 27.76 -9.06 31.16
N LYS A 96 27.56 -8.37 30.03
CA LYS A 96 28.45 -8.44 28.86
C LYS A 96 29.87 -7.98 29.17
N ALA A 97 30.02 -6.89 29.94
CA ALA A 97 31.33 -6.39 30.35
C ALA A 97 32.04 -7.36 31.31
N LEU A 98 31.29 -8.00 32.21
CA LEU A 98 31.80 -9.03 33.13
C LEU A 98 31.99 -10.40 32.47
N ARG A 99 31.57 -10.57 31.20
CA ARG A 99 31.55 -11.86 30.48
C ARG A 99 30.77 -12.97 31.20
N ASP A 100 29.75 -12.57 31.96
CA ASP A 100 28.82 -13.51 32.60
C ASP A 100 27.73 -13.91 31.60
N PHE A 101 27.92 -15.07 30.98
CA PHE A 101 27.01 -15.59 29.95
C PHE A 101 25.71 -16.16 30.53
N GLU A 102 25.73 -16.67 31.77
CA GLU A 102 24.55 -17.25 32.40
C GLU A 102 23.55 -16.16 32.78
N ALA A 103 24.02 -15.09 33.42
CA ALA A 103 23.18 -13.94 33.71
C ALA A 103 22.66 -13.29 32.42
N MET A 104 23.47 -13.25 31.35
CA MET A 104 23.04 -12.73 30.06
C MET A 104 21.87 -13.53 29.47
N LYS A 105 21.94 -14.87 29.52
CA LYS A 105 20.86 -15.74 29.06
C LYS A 105 19.57 -15.50 29.87
N ARG A 106 19.67 -15.47 31.19
CA ARG A 106 18.54 -15.16 32.09
C ARG A 106 17.89 -13.81 31.78
N TYR A 107 18.69 -12.80 31.42
CA TYR A 107 18.14 -11.51 31.02
C TYR A 107 17.46 -11.58 29.66
N LEU A 108 18.07 -12.22 28.66
CA LEU A 108 17.50 -12.38 27.32
C LEU A 108 16.14 -13.08 27.35
N ASP A 109 15.99 -14.10 28.20
CA ASP A 109 14.71 -14.80 28.39
C ASP A 109 13.63 -13.89 29.00
N ASN A 110 14.05 -12.93 29.84
CA ASN A 110 13.17 -11.92 30.46
C ASN A 110 13.10 -10.61 29.67
N HIS A 111 13.25 -10.66 28.34
CA HIS A 111 13.24 -9.46 27.51
C HIS A 111 11.88 -8.71 27.60
N PRO A 112 11.87 -7.42 27.98
CA PRO A 112 10.62 -6.67 28.10
C PRO A 112 10.05 -6.32 26.72
N HIS A 113 8.85 -6.81 26.41
CA HIS A 113 8.12 -6.49 25.19
C HIS A 113 7.14 -5.31 25.42
N ILE A 114 7.08 -4.40 24.44
CA ILE A 114 6.12 -3.29 24.44
C ILE A 114 4.90 -3.73 23.65
N THR A 115 3.76 -3.90 24.31
CA THR A 115 2.47 -4.11 23.65
C THR A 115 1.91 -2.76 23.19
N LEU A 116 1.42 -2.68 21.95
CA LEU A 116 0.85 -1.44 21.39
C LEU A 116 -0.67 -1.52 21.19
N ASP A 117 -1.28 -2.64 21.56
CA ASP A 117 -2.70 -2.95 21.29
C ASP A 117 -3.65 -1.94 21.93
N HIS A 118 -3.38 -1.55 23.17
CA HIS A 118 -4.16 -0.56 23.90
C HIS A 118 -4.12 0.82 23.21
N ILE A 119 -2.98 1.19 22.62
CA ILE A 119 -2.82 2.47 21.92
C ILE A 119 -3.69 2.52 20.67
N VAL A 120 -3.71 1.42 19.90
CA VAL A 120 -4.52 1.35 18.67
C VAL A 120 -5.99 1.47 19.03
N LYS A 121 -6.46 0.79 20.09
CA LYS A 121 -7.85 0.85 20.56
C LYS A 121 -8.24 2.24 21.08
N GLU A 122 -7.34 2.92 21.78
CA GLU A 122 -7.59 4.29 22.26
C GLU A 122 -7.62 5.31 21.11
N ARG A 123 -6.77 5.14 20.10
CA ARG A 123 -6.69 6.05 18.95
C ARG A 123 -7.85 5.85 17.98
N TYR A 124 -8.26 4.61 17.77
CA TYR A 124 -9.35 4.22 16.88
C TYR A 124 -10.42 3.45 17.65
N PRO A 125 -11.32 4.16 18.37
CA PRO A 125 -12.38 3.52 19.15
C PRO A 125 -13.38 2.78 18.25
N SER A 126 -13.58 3.24 17.02
CA SER A 126 -14.45 2.59 16.05
C SER A 126 -13.67 2.02 14.87
N PHE A 127 -14.20 0.95 14.29
CA PHE A 127 -13.64 0.35 13.06
C PHE A 127 -13.66 1.34 11.89
N ILE A 128 -14.67 2.21 11.83
CA ILE A 128 -14.82 3.24 10.80
C ILE A 128 -13.71 4.29 10.90
N ASP A 129 -13.28 4.64 12.12
CA ASP A 129 -12.17 5.57 12.32
C ASP A 129 -10.83 4.95 11.88
N ALA A 130 -10.63 3.65 12.14
CA ALA A 130 -9.45 2.94 11.65
C ALA A 130 -9.41 2.87 10.11
N LEU A 131 -10.56 2.69 9.45
CA LEU A 131 -10.61 2.67 7.98
C LEU A 131 -10.24 4.02 7.34
N ARG A 132 -10.52 5.15 8.01
CA ARG A 132 -10.19 6.50 7.47
C ARG A 132 -8.69 6.75 7.37
N ASP A 133 -7.92 6.23 8.33
CA ASP A 133 -6.46 6.36 8.38
C ASP A 133 -5.75 5.17 7.69
N LEU A 134 -6.49 4.27 7.04
CA LEU A 134 -5.94 3.06 6.43
C LEU A 134 -5.12 3.34 5.16
N ASP A 135 -5.41 4.41 4.42
CA ASP A 135 -4.72 4.81 3.18
C ASP A 135 -3.20 4.97 3.37
N ASP A 136 -2.81 5.74 4.39
CA ASP A 136 -1.40 5.98 4.75
C ASP A 136 -0.74 4.70 5.29
N CYS A 137 -1.48 3.94 6.10
CA CYS A 137 -1.03 2.66 6.65
C CYS A 137 -0.68 1.67 5.53
N LEU A 138 -1.58 1.45 4.58
CA LEU A 138 -1.38 0.51 3.47
C LEU A 138 -0.23 0.93 2.59
N SER A 139 -0.17 2.19 2.17
CA SER A 139 0.90 2.69 1.30
C SER A 139 2.28 2.47 1.91
N LEU A 140 2.39 2.61 3.24
CA LEU A 140 3.63 2.40 3.96
C LEU A 140 3.96 0.91 4.14
N VAL A 141 2.97 0.06 4.45
CA VAL A 141 3.16 -1.40 4.56
C VAL A 141 3.57 -2.01 3.21
N PHE A 142 2.93 -1.61 2.11
CA PHE A 142 3.30 -2.04 0.75
C PHE A 142 4.67 -1.53 0.33
N LEU A 143 5.10 -0.36 0.81
CA LEU A 143 6.46 0.09 0.57
C LEU A 143 7.47 -0.79 1.32
N PHE A 144 7.23 -1.04 2.61
CA PHE A 144 8.13 -1.84 3.46
C PHE A 144 8.16 -3.32 3.09
N SER A 145 7.13 -3.85 2.43
CA SER A 145 7.13 -5.22 1.92
C SER A 145 8.16 -5.42 0.79
N THR A 146 8.44 -4.39 -0.01
CA THR A 146 9.44 -4.42 -1.09
C THR A 146 10.88 -4.25 -0.60
N PHE A 147 11.08 -3.72 0.61
CA PHE A 147 12.44 -3.47 1.10
C PHE A 147 13.19 -4.77 1.43
N PRO A 148 14.50 -4.83 1.12
CA PRO A 148 15.37 -5.89 1.61
C PRO A 148 15.67 -5.70 3.11
N SER A 149 16.40 -6.66 3.70
CA SER A 149 16.86 -6.56 5.09
C SER A 149 17.84 -5.40 5.26
N LEU A 150 17.40 -4.28 5.85
CA LEU A 150 18.24 -3.12 6.13
C LEU A 150 18.72 -3.11 7.59
N LYS A 151 19.82 -2.39 7.89
CA LYS A 151 20.38 -2.30 9.26
C LYS A 151 19.43 -1.72 10.31
N HIS A 152 18.48 -0.89 9.89
CA HIS A 152 17.53 -0.19 10.77
C HIS A 152 16.09 -0.67 10.62
N VAL A 153 15.84 -1.65 9.74
CA VAL A 153 14.53 -2.27 9.53
C VAL A 153 14.70 -3.75 9.83
N PRO A 154 14.19 -4.26 10.96
CA PRO A 154 14.34 -5.67 11.31
C PRO A 154 13.63 -6.55 10.28
N ARG A 155 14.23 -7.71 9.97
CA ARG A 155 13.68 -8.69 9.01
C ARG A 155 12.27 -9.14 9.37
N HIS A 156 12.01 -9.31 10.67
CA HIS A 156 10.70 -9.69 11.17
C HIS A 156 9.60 -8.68 10.77
N GLN A 157 9.92 -7.38 10.79
CA GLN A 157 8.96 -6.33 10.45
C GLN A 157 8.64 -6.32 8.95
N SER A 158 9.63 -6.51 8.07
CA SER A 158 9.37 -6.58 6.63
C SER A 158 8.62 -7.86 6.24
N ALA A 159 8.93 -9.01 6.85
CA ALA A 159 8.19 -10.25 6.67
C ALA A 159 6.73 -10.11 7.10
N LEU A 160 6.49 -9.49 8.26
CA LEU A 160 5.15 -9.22 8.76
C LEU A 160 4.37 -8.26 7.83
N CYS A 161 5.03 -7.23 7.29
CA CYS A 161 4.42 -6.36 6.28
C CYS A 161 3.97 -7.12 5.03
N ARG A 162 4.81 -8.04 4.52
CA ARG A 162 4.45 -8.90 3.38
C ARG A 162 3.22 -9.74 3.70
N ARG A 163 3.23 -10.46 4.82
CA ARG A 163 2.10 -11.27 5.27
C ARG A 163 0.80 -10.45 5.37
N LEU A 164 0.80 -9.36 6.14
CA LEU A 164 -0.40 -8.53 6.34
C LEU A 164 -0.91 -7.89 5.04
N SER A 165 0.01 -7.51 4.14
CA SER A 165 -0.35 -6.94 2.84
C SER A 165 -1.12 -7.94 1.97
N MET A 166 -0.69 -9.21 1.97
CA MET A 166 -1.37 -10.26 1.23
C MET A 166 -2.69 -10.67 1.86
N GLU A 167 -2.74 -10.77 3.19
CA GLU A 167 -3.99 -10.98 3.93
C GLU A 167 -5.05 -9.91 3.58
N PHE A 168 -4.62 -8.64 3.48
CA PHE A 168 -5.50 -7.53 3.11
C PHE A 168 -5.96 -7.62 1.64
N LEU A 169 -5.05 -7.91 0.70
CA LEU A 169 -5.41 -8.12 -0.70
C LEU A 169 -6.41 -9.28 -0.86
N HIS A 170 -6.19 -10.38 -0.14
CA HIS A 170 -7.09 -11.51 -0.12
C HIS A 170 -8.50 -11.11 0.37
N ALA A 171 -8.59 -10.34 1.47
CA ALA A 171 -9.88 -9.82 1.96
C ALA A 171 -10.59 -8.94 0.92
N ILE A 172 -9.86 -8.13 0.14
CA ILE A 172 -10.43 -7.32 -0.94
C ILE A 172 -10.94 -8.18 -2.09
N ILE A 173 -10.20 -9.22 -2.46
CA ILE A 173 -10.58 -10.17 -3.52
C ILE A 173 -11.85 -10.92 -3.11
N ALA A 174 -11.88 -11.46 -1.88
CA ALA A 174 -13.03 -12.17 -1.34
C ALA A 174 -14.28 -11.27 -1.24
N SER A 175 -14.11 -10.01 -0.82
CA SER A 175 -15.21 -9.04 -0.74
C SER A 175 -15.62 -8.42 -2.09
N ARG A 176 -14.80 -8.59 -3.13
CA ARG A 176 -14.97 -7.95 -4.45
C ARG A 176 -15.20 -6.43 -4.35
N ALA A 177 -14.46 -5.78 -3.46
CA ALA A 177 -14.65 -4.38 -3.07
C ALA A 177 -13.88 -3.35 -3.94
N LEU A 178 -13.10 -3.81 -4.92
CA LEU A 178 -12.30 -2.93 -5.79
C LEU A 178 -13.20 -2.08 -6.71
N ARG A 179 -12.94 -0.77 -6.78
CA ARG A 179 -13.73 0.19 -7.58
C ARG A 179 -12.95 0.77 -8.74
N LYS A 180 -11.76 1.32 -8.47
CA LYS A 180 -10.93 1.99 -9.48
C LYS A 180 -9.49 1.53 -9.37
N VAL A 181 -8.83 1.48 -10.52
CA VAL A 181 -7.40 1.16 -10.63
C VAL A 181 -6.77 2.18 -11.56
N PHE A 182 -5.61 2.69 -11.17
CA PHE A 182 -4.84 3.62 -11.97
C PHE A 182 -3.36 3.27 -11.94
N ILE A 183 -2.74 3.17 -13.10
CA ILE A 183 -1.31 2.85 -13.24
C ILE A 183 -0.54 4.15 -13.48
N SER A 184 0.46 4.42 -12.66
CA SER A 184 1.34 5.59 -12.79
C SER A 184 2.79 5.15 -12.87
N ILE A 185 3.71 6.08 -13.15
CA ILE A 185 5.16 5.85 -13.11
C ILE A 185 5.62 5.43 -11.69
N LYS A 186 4.92 5.88 -10.65
CA LYS A 186 5.26 5.56 -9.25
C LYS A 186 4.87 4.13 -8.85
N GLY A 187 3.84 3.56 -9.48
CA GLY A 187 3.21 2.33 -9.01
C GLY A 187 1.74 2.25 -9.39
N TYR A 188 1.09 1.25 -8.80
CA TYR A 188 -0.33 0.95 -8.98
C TYR A 188 -1.15 1.62 -7.88
N TYR A 189 -2.14 2.40 -8.26
CA TYR A 189 -3.10 3.02 -7.35
C TYR A 189 -4.36 2.18 -7.36
N TYR A 190 -4.78 1.72 -6.19
CA TYR A 190 -6.02 0.98 -6.01
C TYR A 190 -6.99 1.81 -5.19
N GLN A 191 -8.26 1.77 -5.57
CA GLN A 191 -9.36 2.30 -4.77
C GLN A 191 -10.35 1.17 -4.48
N ALA A 192 -10.57 0.87 -3.21
CA ALA A 192 -11.59 -0.07 -2.77
C ALA A 192 -12.63 0.60 -1.87
N GLU A 193 -13.85 0.08 -1.86
CA GLU A 193 -14.93 0.58 -1.02
C GLU A 193 -15.25 -0.43 0.09
N ILE A 194 -14.93 -0.09 1.33
CA ILE A 194 -15.15 -0.94 2.51
C ILE A 194 -16.13 -0.20 3.43
N LYS A 195 -17.30 -0.80 3.69
CA LYS A 195 -18.37 -0.22 4.55
C LYS A 195 -18.71 1.24 4.22
N GLY A 196 -18.76 1.58 2.93
CA GLY A 196 -19.09 2.93 2.45
C GLY A 196 -17.94 3.94 2.58
N GLN A 197 -16.74 3.53 3.02
CA GLN A 197 -15.54 4.34 2.92
C GLN A 197 -14.71 3.93 1.71
N THR A 198 -14.28 4.91 0.93
CA THR A 198 -13.35 4.68 -0.18
C THR A 198 -11.92 4.82 0.31
N ILE A 199 -11.15 3.75 0.17
CA ILE A 199 -9.77 3.64 0.63
C ILE A 199 -8.89 3.64 -0.61
N THR A 200 -7.88 4.52 -0.62
CA THR A 200 -6.93 4.67 -1.72
C THR A 200 -5.51 4.41 -1.27
N TRP A 201 -4.82 3.47 -1.90
CA TRP A 201 -3.43 3.16 -1.57
C TRP A 201 -2.59 2.92 -2.82
N ILE A 202 -1.28 3.05 -2.64
CA ILE A 202 -0.28 2.81 -3.69
C ILE A 202 0.47 1.52 -3.38
N VAL A 203 0.61 0.68 -4.41
CA VAL A 203 1.56 -0.42 -4.45
C VAL A 203 2.70 -0.01 -5.37
N PRO A 204 3.94 0.12 -4.88
CA PRO A 204 5.08 0.49 -5.72
C PRO A 204 5.35 -0.60 -6.76
N HIS A 205 5.95 -0.21 -7.89
CA HIS A 205 6.49 -1.20 -8.82
C HIS A 205 7.61 -1.99 -8.15
N HIS A 206 7.73 -3.26 -8.51
CA HIS A 206 8.79 -4.15 -8.06
C HIS A 206 10.10 -3.77 -8.75
N PHE A 207 10.74 -2.70 -8.27
CA PHE A 207 12.08 -2.30 -8.65
C PHE A 207 13.09 -2.67 -7.57
N SER A 208 14.32 -2.96 -7.99
CA SER A 208 15.43 -3.18 -7.07
C SER A 208 15.64 -1.93 -6.21
N PHE A 209 15.71 -2.15 -4.89
CA PHE A 209 15.91 -1.08 -3.93
C PHE A 209 17.27 -0.40 -4.15
N VAL A 210 17.25 0.90 -4.44
CA VAL A 210 18.45 1.73 -4.50
C VAL A 210 18.68 2.32 -3.10
N PRO A 211 19.82 2.03 -2.44
CA PRO A 211 20.11 2.58 -1.12
C PRO A 211 20.15 4.12 -1.16
N GLN A 212 19.22 4.75 -0.46
CA GLN A 212 19.20 6.21 -0.29
C GLN A 212 20.15 6.65 0.82
N SER A 213 20.65 7.88 0.72
CA SER A 213 21.52 8.45 1.74
C SER A 213 20.76 8.63 3.07
N THR A 214 21.46 8.44 4.19
CA THR A 214 20.86 8.58 5.53
C THR A 214 20.46 10.02 5.87
N LEU A 215 20.92 11.00 5.09
CA LEU A 215 20.54 12.41 5.20
C LEU A 215 19.17 12.70 4.59
N GLU A 216 18.71 11.87 3.65
CA GLU A 216 17.42 12.03 2.98
C GLU A 216 16.28 11.42 3.80
N VAL A 217 16.47 10.20 4.32
CA VAL A 217 15.39 9.44 4.98
C VAL A 217 15.85 8.85 6.31
N ASP A 218 15.11 9.16 7.38
CA ASP A 218 15.30 8.57 8.71
C ASP A 218 14.48 7.28 8.87
N PHE A 219 15.10 6.15 8.51
CA PHE A 219 14.48 4.82 8.63
C PHE A 219 14.09 4.43 10.06
N ARG A 220 14.67 5.03 11.10
CA ARG A 220 14.31 4.70 12.49
C ARG A 220 12.92 5.23 12.83
N ILE A 221 12.62 6.44 12.38
CA ILE A 221 11.29 7.03 12.51
C ILE A 221 10.29 6.19 11.70
N MET A 222 10.64 5.86 10.45
CA MET A 222 9.76 5.06 9.60
C MET A 222 9.47 3.68 10.20
N SER A 223 10.47 2.99 10.76
CA SER A 223 10.26 1.69 11.43
C SER A 223 9.28 1.79 12.59
N THR A 224 9.29 2.87 13.38
CA THR A 224 8.28 3.06 14.45
C THR A 224 6.87 3.31 13.91
N PHE A 225 6.72 3.94 12.74
CA PHE A 225 5.42 4.07 12.08
C PHE A 225 4.93 2.73 11.57
N VAL A 226 5.80 1.95 10.91
CA VAL A 226 5.45 0.59 10.44
C VAL A 226 5.02 -0.28 11.61
N GLU A 227 5.73 -0.24 12.74
CA GLU A 227 5.41 -1.04 13.94
C GLU A 227 3.98 -0.79 14.41
N PHE A 228 3.57 0.48 14.45
CA PHE A 228 2.20 0.88 14.78
C PHE A 228 1.18 0.45 13.71
N TYR A 229 1.49 0.70 12.43
CA TYR A 229 0.61 0.40 11.31
C TYR A 229 0.41 -1.10 11.08
N CYS A 230 1.42 -1.93 11.33
CA CYS A 230 1.28 -3.38 11.29
C CYS A 230 0.24 -3.89 12.29
N ILE A 231 0.24 -3.37 13.51
CA ILE A 231 -0.71 -3.78 14.54
C ILE A 231 -2.11 -3.28 14.21
N MET A 232 -2.23 -2.03 13.75
CA MET A 232 -3.49 -1.48 13.25
C MET A 232 -4.07 -2.31 12.10
N LEU A 233 -3.26 -2.64 11.09
CA LEU A 233 -3.68 -3.45 9.94
C LEU A 233 -4.04 -4.89 10.38
N GLY A 234 -3.35 -5.46 11.36
CA GLY A 234 -3.71 -6.74 11.97
C GLY A 234 -5.12 -6.73 12.58
N PHE A 235 -5.48 -5.69 13.36
CA PHE A 235 -6.85 -5.54 13.89
C PHE A 235 -7.89 -5.33 12.79
N VAL A 236 -7.54 -4.56 11.76
CA VAL A 236 -8.43 -4.33 10.61
C VAL A 236 -8.67 -5.62 9.84
N ASN A 237 -7.61 -6.36 9.51
CA ASN A 237 -7.70 -7.67 8.85
C ASN A 237 -8.52 -8.64 9.69
N TYR A 238 -8.22 -8.80 10.98
CA TYR A 238 -9.02 -9.64 11.89
C TYR A 238 -10.52 -9.32 11.78
N ARG A 239 -10.89 -8.03 11.87
CA ARG A 239 -12.28 -7.61 11.77
C ARG A 239 -12.86 -7.84 10.37
N LEU A 240 -12.11 -7.60 9.29
CA LEU A 240 -12.54 -7.83 7.91
C LEU A 240 -12.82 -9.31 7.63
N TYR A 241 -11.94 -10.21 8.08
CA TYR A 241 -12.12 -11.65 7.92
C TYR A 241 -13.36 -12.15 8.65
N HIS A 242 -13.57 -11.71 9.89
CA HIS A 242 -14.79 -12.04 10.65
C HIS A 242 -16.06 -11.48 10.00
N LEU A 243 -15.99 -10.34 9.32
CA LEU A 243 -17.14 -9.80 8.57
C LEU A 243 -17.43 -10.58 7.28
N LEU A 244 -16.44 -11.29 6.75
CA LEU A 244 -16.54 -12.14 5.56
C LEU A 244 -16.76 -13.62 5.92
N ASN A 245 -16.93 -13.95 7.21
CA ASN A 245 -17.04 -15.32 7.73
C ASN A 245 -15.82 -16.21 7.38
N LEU A 246 -14.63 -15.62 7.26
CA LEU A 246 -13.37 -16.32 7.01
C LEU A 246 -12.60 -16.48 8.32
N HIS A 247 -11.90 -17.61 8.47
CA HIS A 247 -11.03 -17.83 9.62
C HIS A 247 -9.82 -16.89 9.61
N TYR A 248 -9.44 -16.35 10.77
CA TYR A 248 -8.24 -15.52 10.94
C TYR A 248 -7.38 -16.07 12.08
N PRO A 249 -6.06 -16.32 11.88
CA PRO A 249 -5.28 -16.16 10.64
C PRO A 249 -5.81 -17.02 9.48
N PRO A 250 -5.60 -16.60 8.21
CA PRO A 250 -6.10 -17.35 7.06
C PRO A 250 -5.54 -18.76 7.05
N THR A 251 -6.44 -19.74 7.07
CA THR A 251 -6.12 -21.16 6.94
C THR A 251 -6.84 -21.74 5.72
N PHE A 252 -6.21 -22.70 5.06
CA PHE A 252 -6.81 -23.42 3.94
C PHE A 252 -7.77 -24.48 4.44
N ALA A 253 -8.78 -24.79 3.61
CA ALA A 253 -9.50 -26.04 3.76
C ALA A 253 -8.50 -27.21 3.55
N PRO A 254 -8.66 -28.33 4.26
CA PRO A 254 -7.84 -29.52 4.04
C PRO A 254 -8.24 -30.15 2.70
N SER A 255 -7.71 -29.65 1.58
CA SER A 255 -7.93 -30.21 0.24
C SER A 255 -6.61 -30.75 -0.34
N THR A 256 -6.57 -32.08 -0.55
CA THR A 256 -5.57 -32.86 -1.31
C THR A 256 -4.16 -32.27 -1.33
N ASP A 257 -3.49 -32.27 -0.18
CA ASP A 257 -2.07 -31.94 -0.12
C ASP A 257 -1.25 -33.22 -0.29
N ASP A 258 -0.35 -33.25 -1.27
CA ASP A 258 0.69 -34.27 -1.32
C ASP A 258 1.54 -34.16 -0.03
N PRO A 259 1.63 -35.23 0.78
CA PRO A 259 2.31 -35.19 2.09
C PRO A 259 3.81 -34.88 1.99
N THR A 260 4.39 -35.01 0.79
CA THR A 260 5.79 -34.75 0.49
C THR A 260 6.16 -33.27 0.52
N GLU A 261 5.27 -32.35 0.12
CA GLU A 261 5.55 -30.91 0.13
C GLU A 261 5.53 -30.32 1.54
N LYS A 262 4.64 -30.82 2.41
CA LYS A 262 4.52 -30.38 3.82
C LYS A 262 5.75 -30.71 4.65
N MET A 263 6.53 -31.73 4.27
CA MET A 263 7.73 -32.14 5.02
C MET A 263 8.98 -31.31 4.70
N LEU A 264 8.98 -30.54 3.60
CA LEU A 264 10.18 -29.86 3.08
C LEU A 264 10.24 -28.36 3.40
N VAL A 265 9.14 -27.76 3.85
CA VAL A 265 9.03 -26.33 4.15
C VAL A 265 8.30 -26.15 5.49
N ASP A 266 8.76 -25.22 6.33
CA ASP A 266 8.06 -24.85 7.57
C ASP A 266 6.57 -24.60 7.28
N GLU A 267 5.66 -25.23 8.05
CA GLU A 267 4.21 -25.17 7.80
C GLU A 267 3.69 -23.73 7.68
N GLU A 268 4.22 -22.80 8.49
CA GLU A 268 3.84 -21.39 8.45
C GLU A 268 4.23 -20.69 7.14
N VAL A 269 5.39 -21.05 6.57
CA VAL A 269 5.89 -20.49 5.32
C VAL A 269 5.10 -21.05 4.15
N PHE A 270 4.82 -22.34 4.18
CA PHE A 270 3.98 -23.02 3.18
C PHE A 270 2.56 -22.43 3.12
N VAL A 271 1.92 -22.23 4.28
CA VAL A 271 0.62 -21.56 4.36
C VAL A 271 0.73 -20.12 3.84
N ALA A 272 1.77 -19.37 4.21
CA ALA A 272 1.95 -18.01 3.73
C ALA A 272 2.13 -17.91 2.20
N GLU A 273 2.85 -18.85 1.58
CA GLU A 273 3.03 -18.92 0.13
C GLU A 273 1.75 -19.31 -0.61
N ARG A 274 0.98 -20.26 -0.08
CA ARG A 274 -0.34 -20.59 -0.62
C ARG A 274 -1.32 -19.43 -0.47
N VAL A 275 -1.23 -18.64 0.61
CA VAL A 275 -2.05 -17.42 0.78
C VAL A 275 -1.60 -16.37 -0.23
N ALA A 276 -0.30 -16.30 -0.52
CA ALA A 276 0.26 -15.45 -1.57
C ALA A 276 -0.25 -15.81 -2.96
N ALA A 277 -0.46 -17.10 -3.21
CA ALA A 277 -0.92 -17.59 -4.50
C ALA A 277 -2.35 -17.14 -4.83
N LEU A 278 -3.17 -16.79 -3.82
CA LEU A 278 -4.53 -16.26 -3.97
C LEU A 278 -5.48 -17.14 -4.82
N ASN A 279 -5.12 -18.40 -5.05
CA ASN A 279 -5.80 -19.32 -5.97
C ASN A 279 -6.64 -20.39 -5.25
N ILE A 280 -6.48 -20.53 -3.93
CA ILE A 280 -7.12 -21.60 -3.13
C ILE A 280 -8.17 -20.97 -2.22
N PRO A 281 -9.40 -21.51 -2.15
CA PRO A 281 -10.42 -21.03 -1.22
C PRO A 281 -10.00 -21.25 0.24
N LEU A 282 -10.24 -20.26 1.09
CA LEU A 282 -9.97 -20.34 2.53
C LEU A 282 -11.11 -21.02 3.30
N LEU A 283 -10.78 -21.51 4.48
CA LEU A 283 -11.73 -22.08 5.43
C LEU A 283 -12.75 -21.01 5.90
N GLN A 284 -14.03 -21.33 5.74
CA GLN A 284 -15.14 -20.51 6.25
C GLN A 284 -15.53 -20.96 7.67
N THR A 285 -15.83 -20.00 8.55
CA THR A 285 -16.15 -20.26 9.97
C THR A 285 -17.66 -20.22 10.27
N GLY A 286 -18.50 -19.97 9.26
CA GLY A 286 -19.97 -19.92 9.41
C GLY A 286 -20.63 -21.30 9.28
N PRO A 287 -21.90 -21.45 9.71
CA PRO A 287 -22.69 -22.68 9.57
C PRO A 287 -22.98 -23.07 8.11
N ASP A 288 -22.65 -22.21 7.14
CA ASP A 288 -22.56 -22.57 5.71
C ASP A 288 -21.43 -23.58 5.41
N ALA A 289 -20.67 -24.02 6.44
CA ALA A 289 -19.70 -25.10 6.35
C ALA A 289 -20.34 -26.49 6.13
N THR A 290 -21.65 -26.63 6.35
CA THR A 290 -22.43 -27.63 5.63
C THR A 290 -22.83 -27.01 4.29
N GLU A 291 -21.86 -26.84 3.39
CA GLU A 291 -22.16 -27.29 2.05
C GLU A 291 -22.42 -28.78 2.27
N GLU A 292 -23.70 -29.16 2.32
CA GLU A 292 -24.11 -30.33 1.58
C GLU A 292 -23.50 -30.11 0.19
N ASP A 293 -22.25 -30.56 0.02
CA ASP A 293 -21.97 -31.45 -1.08
C ASP A 293 -23.19 -32.33 -1.12
N ILE A 294 -24.12 -31.99 -2.00
CA ILE A 294 -25.11 -32.94 -2.44
C ILE A 294 -24.19 -34.01 -3.02
N GLU A 295 -23.84 -35.00 -2.21
CA GLU A 295 -23.46 -36.31 -2.67
C GLU A 295 -24.64 -36.70 -3.55
N ILE A 296 -24.51 -36.40 -4.83
CA ILE A 296 -25.42 -36.90 -5.83
C ILE A 296 -25.13 -38.38 -5.79
N ASP A 297 -26.05 -39.12 -5.18
CA ASP A 297 -26.05 -40.56 -5.08
C ASP A 297 -25.68 -41.14 -6.46
N GLU A 298 -24.42 -41.59 -6.58
CA GLU A 298 -23.81 -42.09 -7.82
C GLU A 298 -24.61 -43.26 -8.40
N PHE A 299 -25.47 -43.87 -7.57
CA PHE A 299 -26.35 -44.96 -7.91
C PHE A 299 -27.44 -44.58 -8.93
N ALA A 300 -27.90 -43.32 -8.97
CA ALA A 300 -28.96 -42.89 -9.88
C ALA A 300 -28.47 -42.59 -11.32
N MET A 301 -27.17 -42.33 -11.52
CA MET A 301 -26.62 -42.01 -12.86
C MET A 301 -26.17 -43.24 -13.65
N ILE A 302 -25.89 -44.35 -12.95
CA ILE A 302 -25.41 -45.61 -13.57
C ILE A 302 -26.59 -46.45 -14.10
N LEU A 303 -27.78 -46.32 -13.50
CA LEU A 303 -28.98 -47.11 -13.86
C LEU A 303 -29.75 -46.60 -15.09
N SER A 304 -29.39 -45.44 -15.64
CA SER A 304 -30.02 -44.90 -16.86
C SER A 304 -29.10 -45.07 -18.07
N GLU A 305 -29.34 -46.08 -18.89
CA GLU A 305 -28.56 -46.43 -20.10
C GLU A 305 -28.70 -45.44 -21.29
N ASP A 306 -29.35 -44.30 -21.10
CA ASP A 306 -29.61 -43.32 -22.17
C ASP A 306 -28.67 -42.08 -22.10
N PRO A 307 -27.74 -41.87 -23.06
CA PRO A 307 -26.77 -40.77 -23.02
C PRO A 307 -27.40 -39.37 -23.15
N ALA A 308 -28.58 -39.26 -23.75
CA ALA A 308 -29.26 -37.97 -23.96
C ALA A 308 -29.87 -37.41 -22.66
N LYS A 309 -30.48 -38.26 -21.82
CA LYS A 309 -31.10 -37.85 -20.54
C LYS A 309 -30.06 -37.42 -19.51
N LEU A 310 -28.87 -38.00 -19.60
CA LEU A 310 -27.72 -37.71 -18.75
C LEU A 310 -27.15 -36.31 -19.03
N GLU A 311 -27.19 -35.87 -20.29
CA GLU A 311 -26.76 -34.52 -20.69
C GLU A 311 -27.79 -33.44 -20.33
N GLU A 312 -29.08 -33.78 -20.36
CA GLU A 312 -30.17 -32.90 -19.93
C GLU A 312 -30.16 -32.68 -18.41
N ALA A 313 -29.98 -33.74 -17.63
CA ALA A 313 -29.84 -33.64 -16.18
C ALA A 313 -28.63 -32.76 -15.79
N ARG A 314 -27.49 -32.88 -16.49
CA ARG A 314 -26.32 -32.01 -16.30
C ARG A 314 -26.62 -30.54 -16.60
N LYS A 315 -27.35 -30.27 -17.69
CA LYS A 315 -27.77 -28.90 -18.07
C LYS A 315 -28.77 -28.30 -17.08
N GLU A 316 -29.63 -29.12 -16.47
CA GLU A 316 -30.56 -28.68 -15.42
C GLU A 316 -29.84 -28.37 -14.12
N ILE A 317 -28.87 -29.20 -13.72
CA ILE A 317 -28.01 -28.95 -12.55
C ILE A 317 -27.22 -27.63 -12.73
N GLU A 318 -26.67 -27.37 -13.92
CA GLU A 318 -26.00 -26.09 -14.22
C GLU A 318 -26.94 -24.89 -14.15
N LYS A 319 -28.20 -25.04 -14.63
CA LYS A 319 -29.22 -23.98 -14.52
C LYS A 319 -29.58 -23.70 -13.06
N VAL A 320 -29.74 -24.74 -12.24
CA VAL A 320 -30.03 -24.60 -10.80
C VAL A 320 -28.86 -23.97 -10.05
N LYS A 321 -27.60 -24.34 -10.38
CA LYS A 321 -26.39 -23.69 -9.83
C LYS A 321 -26.30 -22.21 -10.23
N LYS A 322 -26.61 -21.88 -11.51
CA LYS A 322 -26.71 -20.48 -11.96
C LYS A 322 -27.80 -19.71 -11.21
N LEU A 323 -28.99 -20.29 -11.04
CA LEU A 323 -30.12 -19.65 -10.35
C LEU A 323 -29.82 -19.41 -8.86
N LYS A 324 -29.19 -20.37 -8.16
CA LYS A 324 -28.72 -20.19 -6.77
C LYS A 324 -27.63 -19.10 -6.66
N LEU A 325 -26.74 -18.99 -7.65
CA LEU A 325 -25.74 -17.92 -7.72
C LEU A 325 -26.41 -16.54 -7.90
N TYR A 326 -27.44 -16.45 -8.73
CA TYR A 326 -28.22 -15.22 -8.96
C TYR A 326 -29.04 -14.81 -7.72
N SER A 327 -29.64 -15.75 -6.99
CA SER A 327 -30.37 -15.45 -5.75
C SER A 327 -29.43 -14.99 -4.63
N ARG A 328 -28.21 -15.54 -4.54
CA ARG A 328 -27.16 -15.11 -3.59
C ARG A 328 -26.71 -13.66 -3.84
N ILE A 329 -26.78 -13.19 -5.08
CA ILE A 329 -26.47 -11.80 -5.48
C ILE A 329 -27.61 -10.83 -5.11
N GLN A 330 -28.87 -11.29 -5.13
CA GLN A 330 -30.04 -10.45 -4.85
C GLN A 330 -30.44 -10.36 -3.36
N GLY A 331 -30.03 -11.32 -2.52
CA GLY A 331 -30.38 -11.36 -1.09
C GLY A 331 -29.71 -10.32 -0.17
N ARG A 332 -29.04 -9.28 -0.69
CA ARG A 332 -28.37 -8.24 0.12
C ARG A 332 -28.87 -6.81 -0.09
N GLN A 333 -30.03 -6.62 -0.73
CA GLN A 333 -30.73 -5.33 -0.74
C GLN A 333 -32.23 -5.57 -0.53
N LEU A 334 -32.69 -5.41 0.72
CA LEU A 334 -34.12 -5.31 1.00
C LEU A 334 -34.71 -4.08 0.32
N GLU A 335 -35.92 -4.28 -0.20
CA GLU A 335 -37.05 -3.39 -0.44
C GLU A 335 -36.87 -1.87 -0.64
N GLU A 336 -37.72 -1.36 -1.54
CA GLU A 336 -37.94 0.05 -1.90
C GLU A 336 -36.90 0.71 -2.82
N LYS A 337 -37.10 0.49 -4.13
CA LYS A 337 -37.35 1.54 -5.15
C LYS A 337 -37.45 0.89 -6.53
N LYS A 338 -38.64 0.41 -6.89
CA LYS A 338 -38.94 0.01 -8.27
C LYS A 338 -39.39 1.25 -9.06
N LYS A 339 -38.68 1.48 -10.17
CA LYS A 339 -38.75 2.56 -11.20
C LYS A 339 -37.84 3.76 -10.86
N PRO A 340 -36.77 4.09 -11.63
CA PRO A 340 -36.52 3.86 -13.07
C PRO A 340 -35.12 3.22 -13.35
N ILE A 341 -35.02 1.90 -13.46
CA ILE A 341 -33.72 1.20 -13.71
C ILE A 341 -33.50 0.88 -15.20
N GLN A 342 -34.55 0.85 -16.02
CA GLN A 342 -34.42 0.54 -17.45
C GLN A 342 -33.76 1.67 -18.27
N MET A 343 -33.85 2.93 -17.83
CA MET A 343 -33.19 4.05 -18.52
C MET A 343 -31.73 4.28 -18.10
N LEU A 344 -31.32 3.78 -16.92
CA LEU A 344 -29.93 3.90 -16.41
C LEU A 344 -29.04 2.73 -16.87
N LYS A 345 -29.58 1.53 -17.10
CA LYS A 345 -28.82 0.39 -17.64
C LYS A 345 -28.28 0.64 -19.06
N LYS A 346 -28.96 1.46 -19.87
CA LYS A 346 -28.47 1.88 -21.19
C LYS A 346 -27.29 2.88 -21.13
N LYS A 347 -27.02 3.45 -19.94
CA LYS A 347 -25.88 4.37 -19.70
C LYS A 347 -24.67 3.71 -19.03
N MET A 348 -24.75 2.45 -18.61
CA MET A 348 -23.65 1.75 -17.92
C MET A 348 -23.26 0.44 -18.61
N SER A 349 -23.09 0.45 -19.93
CA SER A 349 -22.26 -0.54 -20.62
C SER A 349 -20.81 -0.05 -20.63
N VAL A 350 -19.91 -0.75 -19.94
CA VAL A 350 -18.48 -0.50 -20.02
C VAL A 350 -18.00 -0.95 -21.40
N SER A 351 -17.73 0.01 -22.28
CA SER A 351 -17.09 -0.23 -23.57
C SER A 351 -15.63 -0.59 -23.35
N VAL A 352 -15.15 -1.65 -24.00
CA VAL A 352 -13.72 -1.97 -24.11
C VAL A 352 -13.03 -0.74 -24.71
N GLY A 353 -12.08 -0.15 -23.99
CA GLY A 353 -11.41 1.07 -24.43
C GLY A 353 -10.73 0.87 -25.77
N GLU A 354 -11.13 1.64 -26.78
CA GLU A 354 -10.38 1.74 -28.03
C GLU A 354 -9.01 2.36 -27.73
N VAL A 355 -7.95 1.70 -28.19
CA VAL A 355 -6.62 2.31 -28.23
C VAL A 355 -6.67 3.41 -29.28
N THR A 356 -6.96 4.63 -28.84
CA THR A 356 -6.85 5.82 -29.68
C THR A 356 -5.39 6.01 -30.06
N LYS A 357 -5.01 5.58 -31.27
CA LYS A 357 -3.79 6.06 -31.90
C LYS A 357 -4.02 7.53 -32.20
N GLU A 358 -3.42 8.40 -31.40
CA GLU A 358 -3.45 9.85 -31.62
C GLU A 358 -3.09 10.14 -33.08
N ASP A 359 -3.97 10.88 -33.76
CA ASP A 359 -3.79 11.19 -35.16
C ASP A 359 -2.50 12.04 -35.30
N PRO A 360 -1.47 11.61 -36.06
CA PRO A 360 -0.16 12.27 -36.07
C PRO A 360 -0.21 13.76 -36.44
N ASN A 361 -1.27 14.17 -37.15
CA ASN A 361 -1.52 15.55 -37.52
C ASN A 361 -2.02 16.42 -36.35
N GLU A 362 -2.86 15.88 -35.47
CA GLU A 362 -3.34 16.62 -34.30
C GLU A 362 -2.20 16.87 -33.32
N LYS A 363 -1.34 15.86 -33.11
CA LYS A 363 -0.13 15.99 -32.29
C LYS A 363 0.81 17.08 -32.79
N LYS A 364 0.99 17.18 -34.12
CA LYS A 364 1.77 18.26 -34.73
C LYS A 364 1.12 19.63 -34.54
N LYS A 365 -0.21 19.73 -34.63
CA LYS A 365 -0.95 20.98 -34.37
C LYS A 365 -0.78 21.42 -32.91
N GLN A 366 -0.94 20.50 -31.96
CA GLN A 366 -0.74 20.75 -30.52
C GLN A 366 0.70 21.18 -30.22
N GLN A 367 1.71 20.47 -30.73
CA GLN A 367 3.12 20.86 -30.58
C GLN A 367 3.42 22.24 -31.18
N THR A 368 2.76 22.60 -32.28
CA THR A 368 2.91 23.94 -32.89
C THR A 368 2.28 25.02 -32.01
N GLN A 369 1.14 24.75 -31.40
CA GLN A 369 0.48 25.66 -30.47
C GLN A 369 1.31 25.85 -29.18
N GLU A 370 1.85 24.77 -28.61
CA GLU A 370 2.73 24.84 -27.44
C GLU A 370 4.00 25.62 -27.72
N ASN A 371 4.63 25.41 -28.87
CA ASN A 371 5.83 26.15 -29.26
C ASN A 371 5.54 27.65 -29.42
N LYS A 372 4.39 28.02 -30.01
CA LYS A 372 3.95 29.43 -30.09
C LYS A 372 3.70 30.03 -28.71
N LEU A 373 3.13 29.26 -27.77
CA LEU A 373 2.90 29.72 -26.40
C LEU A 373 4.22 29.95 -25.66
N ARG A 374 5.18 29.03 -25.81
CA ARG A 374 6.53 29.17 -25.25
C ARG A 374 7.26 30.38 -25.81
N GLU A 375 7.17 30.63 -27.11
CA GLU A 375 7.74 31.84 -27.74
C GLU A 375 7.15 33.13 -27.17
N LYS A 376 5.84 33.16 -26.89
CA LYS A 376 5.16 34.31 -26.28
C LYS A 376 5.59 34.56 -24.83
N MET A 377 5.93 33.51 -24.08
CA MET A 377 6.41 33.60 -22.68
C MET A 377 7.87 34.07 -22.55
N ILE A 378 8.62 34.19 -23.66
CA ILE A 378 10.00 34.71 -23.63
C ILE A 378 9.98 36.23 -23.45
N LYS A 379 10.63 36.68 -22.36
CA LYS A 379 10.84 38.11 -22.05
C LYS A 379 11.44 38.84 -23.26
N LYS A 380 10.95 40.06 -23.54
CA LYS A 380 11.25 40.84 -24.78
C LYS A 380 12.74 40.93 -25.11
N LYS A 381 13.59 41.12 -24.09
CA LYS A 381 15.07 41.20 -24.21
C LYS A 381 15.77 39.93 -24.74
N HIS A 382 15.15 38.76 -24.64
CA HIS A 382 15.75 37.48 -25.06
C HIS A 382 15.15 36.91 -26.36
N ARG A 383 14.20 37.62 -26.98
CA ARG A 383 13.53 37.14 -28.21
C ARG A 383 14.48 37.06 -29.41
N GLY A 384 15.44 37.98 -29.53
CA GLY A 384 16.44 37.98 -30.61
C GLY A 384 17.38 36.77 -30.54
N LEU A 385 17.93 36.50 -29.35
CA LEU A 385 18.80 35.34 -29.12
C LEU A 385 18.06 34.02 -29.39
N TYR A 386 16.82 33.89 -28.91
CA TYR A 386 16.00 32.70 -29.16
C TYR A 386 15.73 32.48 -30.65
N LYS A 387 15.39 33.54 -31.40
CA LYS A 387 15.19 33.46 -32.86
C LYS A 387 16.46 33.01 -33.58
N SER A 388 17.63 33.54 -33.19
CA SER A 388 18.93 33.14 -33.74
C SER A 388 19.22 31.66 -33.46
N MET A 389 19.03 31.23 -32.21
CA MET A 389 19.25 29.83 -31.79
C MET A 389 18.31 28.85 -32.53
N MET A 390 17.03 29.22 -32.70
CA MET A 390 16.07 28.38 -33.44
C MET A 390 16.37 28.34 -34.94
N LYS A 391 16.86 29.44 -35.53
CA LYS A 391 17.34 29.47 -36.93
C LYS A 391 18.53 28.51 -37.12
N GLY A 392 19.53 28.57 -36.25
CA GLY A 392 20.68 27.66 -36.28
C GLY A 392 20.30 26.19 -36.02
N ARG A 393 19.25 25.93 -35.24
CA ARG A 393 18.72 24.56 -35.06
C ARG A 393 18.02 24.05 -36.32
N ARG A 394 17.30 24.91 -37.05
CA ARG A 394 16.67 24.57 -38.34
C ARG A 394 17.71 24.29 -39.42
N GLU A 395 18.78 25.08 -39.48
CA GLU A 395 19.88 24.90 -40.44
C GLU A 395 20.61 23.56 -40.22
N ARG A 396 21.02 23.27 -38.97
CA ARG A 396 21.59 21.95 -38.62
C ARG A 396 20.65 20.79 -38.93
N GLY A 397 19.34 20.97 -38.68
CA GLY A 397 18.33 19.97 -39.04
C GLY A 397 18.25 19.71 -40.55
N LYS A 398 18.38 20.76 -41.38
CA LYS A 398 18.43 20.63 -42.85
C LYS A 398 19.69 19.91 -43.31
N GLU A 399 20.84 20.22 -42.71
CA GLU A 399 22.12 19.54 -43.01
C GLU A 399 22.06 18.06 -42.68
N VAL A 400 21.55 17.69 -41.50
CA VAL A 400 21.36 16.29 -41.11
C VAL A 400 20.40 15.58 -42.08
N TRP A 401 19.31 16.22 -42.48
CA TRP A 401 18.37 15.64 -43.43
C TRP A 401 19.00 15.45 -44.83
N LEU A 402 19.81 16.40 -45.29
CA LEU A 402 20.58 16.29 -46.54
C LEU A 402 21.58 15.14 -46.48
N LEU A 403 22.30 15.00 -45.36
CA LEU A 403 23.22 13.89 -45.13
C LEU A 403 22.49 12.53 -45.13
N GLU A 404 21.35 12.42 -44.45
CA GLU A 404 20.54 11.20 -44.46
C GLU A 404 19.97 10.87 -45.84
N ARG A 405 19.56 11.89 -46.60
CA ARG A 405 19.07 11.73 -47.97
C ARG A 405 20.20 11.24 -48.88
N ASN A 406 21.39 11.83 -48.77
CA ASN A 406 22.57 11.41 -49.52
C ASN A 406 22.98 9.97 -49.13
N ALA A 407 23.01 9.64 -47.84
CA ALA A 407 23.28 8.29 -47.35
C ALA A 407 22.27 7.25 -47.87
N ARG A 408 20.97 7.59 -47.92
CA ARG A 408 19.94 6.76 -48.55
C ARG A 408 20.18 6.57 -50.05
N GLY A 409 20.65 7.60 -50.75
CA GLY A 409 21.05 7.54 -52.16
C GLY A 409 22.23 6.59 -52.40
N TYR A 410 23.30 6.70 -51.60
CA TYR A 410 24.44 5.78 -51.65
C TYR A 410 24.05 4.33 -51.34
N ARG A 411 23.18 4.12 -50.35
CA ARG A 411 22.69 2.79 -49.96
C ARG A 411 21.81 2.14 -51.04
N LYS A 412 21.11 2.93 -51.86
CA LYS A 412 20.40 2.44 -53.06
C LYS A 412 21.35 2.11 -54.22
N LYS A 413 22.39 2.93 -54.45
CA LYS A 413 23.42 2.68 -55.49
C LYS A 413 24.30 1.45 -55.22
N ARG A 414 24.49 1.07 -53.95
CA ARG A 414 25.29 -0.11 -53.53
C ARG A 414 24.50 -1.43 -53.42
N ARG A 415 23.22 -1.49 -53.81
CA ARG A 415 22.49 -2.78 -53.82
C ARG A 415 22.96 -3.62 -55.01
N PRO A 416 23.59 -4.79 -54.81
CA PRO A 416 23.92 -5.68 -55.92
C PRO A 416 22.64 -6.24 -56.54
N ILE A 417 22.59 -6.27 -57.86
CA ILE A 417 21.50 -6.87 -58.65
C ILE A 417 21.52 -8.37 -58.38
N LYS A 418 20.63 -8.87 -57.51
CA LYS A 418 20.38 -10.31 -57.38
C LYS A 418 19.52 -10.74 -58.58
N SER A 419 20.16 -11.38 -59.56
CA SER A 419 19.47 -12.15 -60.59
C SER A 419 18.73 -13.32 -59.94
N CYS A 420 17.41 -13.35 -60.13
CA CYS A 420 16.55 -14.41 -59.64
C CYS A 420 16.55 -15.54 -60.70
N LYS A 421 17.32 -16.60 -60.47
CA LYS A 421 17.13 -17.87 -61.19
C LYS A 421 15.77 -18.43 -60.80
N ARG A 422 14.77 -18.27 -61.69
CA ARG A 422 13.50 -18.99 -61.64
C ARG A 422 13.76 -20.42 -62.11
N SER A 423 13.71 -21.39 -61.20
CA SER A 423 13.44 -22.78 -61.54
C SER A 423 11.97 -22.90 -61.94
N ARG A 424 11.70 -22.95 -63.25
CA ARG A 424 10.50 -23.54 -63.81
C ARG A 424 10.86 -24.94 -64.28
N GLY A 425 10.21 -25.94 -63.71
CA GLY A 425 10.13 -27.25 -64.33
C GLY A 425 9.15 -27.20 -65.49
N GLU A 426 9.53 -27.83 -66.60
CA GLU A 426 8.72 -28.34 -67.71
C GLU A 426 9.70 -29.21 -68.54
N LEU A 427 9.56 -30.54 -68.45
CA LEU A 427 9.00 -31.45 -69.46
C LEU A 427 9.93 -31.77 -70.66
N ASN A 428 10.08 -33.09 -70.88
CA ASN A 428 10.39 -33.79 -72.13
C ASN A 428 11.81 -33.69 -72.71
N ARG A 429 12.66 -34.71 -72.48
CA ARG A 429 12.81 -35.94 -73.28
C ARG A 429 13.92 -36.81 -72.69
#